data_AF-A0A8T4SRE0-F1
#
_entry.id   AF-A0A8T4SRE0-F1
#
_cell.length_a   1.000
_cell.length_b   1.000
_cell.length_c   1.000
_cell.angle_alpha   90.00
_cell.angle_beta   90.00
_cell.angle_gamma   90.00
#
_symmetry.space_group_name_H-M   'P 1'
#
loop_
_entity.id
_entity.type
_entity.pdbx_description
1 polymer ?
#
loop_
_entity_poly.entity_id
_entity_poly.type
_entity_poly.pdbx_seq_one_letter_code
_entity_poly.pdbx_strand_id
1 'polypeptide(L)'
;MNPKLNKTIVVLHISAAIYLVLSIASLTVSPKYLPFLAPYIALFIGMGVFVEIVIKGLKDNKYWAWIAGLVVCGLYIPSIFIVCGIIGLIGLLNKEVRTDFVKNKKKN
;
A
#
# COMPACT_ATOMS: atom_id res chain seq x y z
N MET A 1 4.53 -10.05 -15.89
CA MET A 1 4.65 -8.97 -14.88
C MET A 1 6.11 -8.89 -14.47
N ASN A 2 6.71 -7.69 -14.39
CA ASN A 2 8.12 -7.54 -14.05
C ASN A 2 8.38 -8.12 -12.64
N PRO A 3 9.36 -9.04 -12.43
CA PRO A 3 9.58 -9.72 -11.15
C PRO A 3 9.85 -8.76 -9.99
N LYS A 4 10.38 -7.56 -10.28
CA LYS A 4 10.59 -6.50 -9.28
C LYS A 4 9.29 -5.87 -8.80
N LEU A 5 8.30 -5.71 -9.68
CA LEU A 5 6.96 -5.22 -9.34
C LEU A 5 6.21 -6.22 -8.45
N ASN A 6 6.36 -7.52 -8.73
CA ASN A 6 5.73 -8.57 -7.91
C ASN A 6 6.20 -8.51 -6.46
N LYS A 7 7.50 -8.28 -6.21
CA LYS A 7 8.03 -8.10 -4.85
C LYS A 7 7.38 -6.93 -4.14
N THR A 8 7.26 -5.77 -4.81
CA THR A 8 6.57 -4.60 -4.26
C THR A 8 5.11 -4.88 -3.92
N ILE A 9 4.38 -5.58 -4.80
CA ILE A 9 2.98 -5.92 -4.58
C ILE A 9 2.80 -6.85 -3.38
N VAL A 10 3.65 -7.88 -3.26
CA VAL A 10 3.61 -8.81 -2.12
C VAL A 10 3.87 -8.06 -0.81
N VAL A 11 4.85 -7.17 -0.79
CA VAL A 11 5.18 -6.36 0.39
C VAL A 11 4.03 -5.42 0.78
N LEU A 12 3.40 -4.75 -0.20
CA LEU A 12 2.22 -3.92 0.05
C LEU A 12 1.05 -4.74 0.60
N HIS A 13 0.81 -5.93 0.05
CA HIS A 13 -0.25 -6.84 0.50
C HIS A 13 -0.02 -7.32 1.94
N ILE A 14 1.22 -7.67 2.29
CA ILE A 14 1.60 -8.04 3.67
C ILE A 14 1.35 -6.86 4.62
N SER A 15 1.69 -5.62 4.21
CA SER A 15 1.42 -4.44 5.04
C SER A 15 -0.08 -4.21 5.28
N ALA A 16 -0.91 -4.39 4.24
CA ALA A 16 -2.36 -4.26 4.35
C ALA A 16 -2.95 -5.34 5.28
N ALA A 17 -2.45 -6.57 5.18
CA ALA A 17 -2.84 -7.66 6.08
C ALA A 17 -2.48 -7.34 7.54
N ILE A 18 -1.29 -6.78 7.80
CA ILE A 18 -0.88 -6.38 9.15
C ILE A 18 -1.82 -5.28 9.69
N TYR A 19 -2.15 -4.26 8.88
CA TYR A 19 -3.11 -3.22 9.29
C TYR A 19 -4.49 -3.78 9.64
N LEU A 20 -4.98 -4.76 8.88
CA LEU A 20 -6.24 -5.44 9.19
C LEU A 20 -6.17 -6.24 10.49
N VAL A 21 -5.09 -7.01 10.69
CA VAL A 21 -4.88 -7.78 11.93
C VAL A 21 -4.80 -6.86 13.14
N LEU A 22 -4.07 -5.73 13.04
CA LEU A 22 -3.99 -4.73 14.10
C LEU A 22 -5.36 -4.11 14.42
N SER A 23 -6.17 -3.87 13.39
CA SER A 23 -7.53 -3.32 13.54
C SER A 23 -8.44 -4.30 14.29
N ILE A 24 -8.41 -5.58 13.91
CA ILE A 24 -9.19 -6.64 14.56
C ILE A 24 -8.72 -6.86 15.99
N ALA A 25 -7.41 -6.88 16.24
CA ALA A 25 -6.86 -6.97 17.59
C ALA A 25 -7.25 -5.76 18.45
N SER A 26 -7.39 -4.57 17.87
CA SER A 26 -7.83 -3.38 18.60
C SER A 26 -9.31 -3.47 19.02
N LEU A 27 -10.13 -4.28 18.33
CA LEU A 27 -11.53 -4.54 18.71
C LEU A 27 -11.65 -5.49 19.91
N THR A 28 -10.61 -6.25 20.27
CA THR A 28 -10.61 -7.11 21.46
C THR A 28 -10.22 -6.37 22.74
N VAL A 29 -9.77 -5.12 22.61
CA VAL A 29 -9.47 -4.23 23.74
C VAL A 29 -10.79 -3.83 24.43
N SER A 30 -10.75 -3.64 25.76
CA SER A 30 -11.92 -3.33 26.58
C SER A 30 -12.86 -2.30 25.93
N PRO A 31 -14.19 -2.55 25.91
CA PRO A 31 -15.18 -1.73 25.20
C PRO A 31 -15.23 -0.28 25.69
N LYS A 32 -14.69 -0.01 26.88
CA LYS A 32 -14.53 1.34 27.44
C LYS A 32 -13.70 2.29 26.56
N TYR A 33 -12.72 1.77 25.82
CA TYR A 33 -11.84 2.56 24.95
C TYR A 33 -12.25 2.55 23.48
N LEU A 34 -13.27 1.75 23.14
CA LEU A 34 -13.73 1.53 21.77
C LEU A 34 -14.18 2.83 21.06
N PRO A 35 -14.93 3.77 21.67
CA PRO A 35 -15.29 5.02 20.98
C PRO A 35 -14.09 5.94 20.72
N PHE A 36 -13.03 5.85 21.55
CA PHE A 36 -11.78 6.59 21.33
C PHE A 36 -10.91 5.94 20.25
N LEU A 37 -10.90 4.61 20.18
CA LEU A 37 -10.16 3.82 19.19
C LEU A 37 -10.87 3.70 17.83
N ALA A 38 -12.19 3.89 17.79
CA ALA A 38 -13.01 3.79 16.57
C ALA A 38 -12.46 4.57 15.35
N PRO A 39 -12.07 5.85 15.47
CA PRO A 39 -11.50 6.58 14.33
C PRO A 39 -10.16 5.98 13.86
N TYR A 40 -9.33 5.46 14.77
CA TYR A 40 -8.07 4.81 14.42
C TYR A 40 -8.30 3.48 13.70
N ILE A 41 -9.26 2.67 14.18
CA ILE A 41 -9.65 1.42 13.54
C ILE A 41 -10.21 1.68 12.13
N ALA A 42 -11.09 2.68 11.98
CA ALA A 42 -11.63 3.06 10.68
C ALA A 42 -10.52 3.52 9.71
N LEU A 43 -9.53 4.28 10.21
CA LEU A 43 -8.39 4.72 9.41
C LEU A 43 -7.50 3.55 8.98
N PHE A 44 -7.24 2.58 9.85
CA PHE A 44 -6.44 1.39 9.49
C PHE A 44 -7.15 0.50 8.47
N ILE A 45 -8.46 0.27 8.63
CA ILE A 45 -9.27 -0.46 7.65
C ILE A 45 -9.27 0.29 6.31
N GLY A 46 -9.50 1.61 6.34
CA GLY A 46 -9.49 2.45 5.15
C GLY A 46 -8.14 2.40 4.41
N MET A 47 -7.03 2.43 5.16
CA MET A 47 -5.68 2.31 4.57
C MET A 47 -5.47 0.93 3.94
N GLY A 48 -5.90 -0.15 4.60
CA GLY A 48 -5.83 -1.50 4.04
C GLY A 48 -6.58 -1.63 2.71
N VAL A 49 -7.82 -1.12 2.66
CA VAL A 49 -8.64 -1.12 1.42
C VAL A 49 -8.00 -0.24 0.34
N PHE A 50 -7.48 0.94 0.70
CA PHE A 50 -6.80 1.82 -0.23
C PHE A 50 -5.58 1.15 -0.87
N VAL A 51 -4.77 0.45 -0.07
CA VAL A 51 -3.61 -0.30 -0.57
C VAL A 51 -4.03 -1.41 -1.54
N GLU A 52 -5.12 -2.13 -1.28
CA GLU A 52 -5.66 -3.13 -2.22
C GLU A 52 -6.12 -2.51 -3.55
N ILE A 53 -6.75 -1.34 -3.51
CA ILE A 53 -7.12 -0.58 -4.73
C ILE A 53 -5.86 -0.20 -5.52
N VAL A 54 -4.81 0.27 -4.82
CA VAL A 54 -3.52 0.59 -5.44
C VAL A 54 -2.89 -0.66 -6.05
N ILE A 55 -2.89 -1.80 -5.35
CA ILE A 55 -2.39 -3.08 -5.87
C ILE A 55 -3.14 -3.50 -7.14
N LYS A 56 -4.48 -3.41 -7.13
CA LYS A 56 -5.29 -3.71 -8.31
C LYS A 56 -4.93 -2.79 -9.48
N GLY A 57 -4.81 -1.50 -9.24
CA GLY A 57 -4.40 -0.54 -10.26
C GLY A 57 -2.96 -0.75 -10.77
N LEU A 58 -2.04 -1.21 -9.91
CA LEU A 58 -0.67 -1.60 -10.29
C LEU A 58 -0.68 -2.85 -11.18
N LYS A 59 -1.51 -3.86 -10.87
CA LYS A 59 -1.71 -5.05 -11.70
C LYS A 59 -2.29 -4.69 -13.08
N ASP A 60 -3.20 -3.73 -13.11
CA ASP A 60 -3.81 -3.21 -14.35
C ASP A 60 -2.88 -2.21 -15.10
N ASN A 61 -1.63 -2.04 -14.66
CA ASN A 61 -0.64 -1.12 -15.22
C ASN A 61 -1.14 0.33 -15.36
N LYS A 62 -1.97 0.81 -14.43
CA LYS A 62 -2.53 2.17 -14.43
C LYS A 62 -1.51 3.16 -13.87
N TYR A 63 -1.30 4.28 -14.57
CA TYR A 63 -0.34 5.31 -14.16
C TYR A 63 -0.69 5.98 -12.82
N TRP A 64 -1.98 6.20 -12.55
CA TRP A 64 -2.45 6.76 -11.27
C TRP A 64 -2.10 5.85 -10.08
N ALA A 65 -2.14 4.52 -10.28
CA ALA A 65 -1.77 3.56 -9.24
C ALA A 65 -0.27 3.53 -8.98
N TRP A 66 0.56 3.79 -10.01
CA TRP A 66 1.99 3.97 -9.84
C TRP A 66 2.32 5.19 -8.97
N ILE A 67 1.67 6.33 -9.20
CA ILE A 67 1.83 7.52 -8.35
C ILE A 67 1.32 7.23 -6.93
N ALA A 68 0.14 6.65 -6.80
CA ALA A 68 -0.43 6.32 -5.49
C ALA A 68 0.49 5.36 -4.70
N GLY A 69 1.06 4.35 -5.37
CA GLY A 69 2.04 3.45 -4.78
C GLY A 69 3.30 4.15 -4.28
N LEU A 70 3.82 5.13 -5.02
CA LEU A 70 4.97 5.94 -4.58
C LEU A 70 4.63 6.78 -3.34
N VAL A 71 3.44 7.39 -3.31
CA VAL A 71 2.98 8.18 -2.16
C VAL A 71 2.81 7.29 -0.92
N VAL A 72 2.17 6.12 -1.07
CA VAL A 72 2.03 5.15 0.03
C VAL A 72 3.39 4.70 0.54
N CYS A 73 4.32 4.35 -0.36
CA CYS A 73 5.65 3.95 0.04
C CYS A 73 6.42 5.08 0.74
N GLY A 74 6.26 6.33 0.29
CA GLY A 74 6.82 7.50 0.96
C GLY A 74 6.24 7.72 2.36
N LEU A 75 4.93 7.51 2.52
CA LEU A 75 4.23 7.59 3.81
C LEU A 75 4.67 6.46 4.77
N TYR A 76 5.09 5.32 4.23
CA TYR A 76 5.63 4.22 5.02
C TYR A 76 7.06 4.48 5.55
N ILE A 77 7.84 5.39 4.94
CA ILE A 77 9.22 5.70 5.39
C ILE A 77 9.28 6.18 6.84
N PRO A 78 8.50 7.19 7.30
CA PRO A 78 8.50 7.62 8.69
C PRO A 78 7.76 6.65 9.64
N SER A 79 7.26 5.52 9.14
CA SER A 79 6.47 4.56 9.91
C SER A 79 7.25 3.30 10.28
N ILE A 80 6.65 2.41 11.08
CA ILE A 80 7.22 1.08 11.39
C ILE A 80 7.45 0.23 10.13
N PHE A 81 6.75 0.58 9.03
CA PHE A 81 6.80 -0.11 7.74
C PHE A 81 7.89 0.45 6.81
N ILE A 82 8.91 1.13 7.35
CA ILE A 82 10.00 1.72 6.56
C ILE A 82 10.63 0.74 5.57
N VAL A 83 10.84 -0.52 5.98
CA VAL A 83 11.39 -1.58 5.11
C VAL A 83 10.45 -1.86 3.94
N CYS A 84 9.13 -1.88 4.20
CA CYS A 84 8.13 -2.06 3.15
C CYS A 84 8.10 -0.87 2.19
N GLY A 85 8.20 0.35 2.73
CA GLY A 85 8.29 1.58 1.95
C GLY A 85 9.50 1.60 1.02
N ILE A 86 10.69 1.27 1.53
CA ILE A 86 11.94 1.25 0.75
C ILE A 86 11.88 0.20 -0.36
N ILE A 87 11.48 -1.03 -0.06
CA ILE A 87 11.38 -2.11 -1.06
C ILE A 87 10.33 -1.75 -2.12
N GLY A 88 9.21 -1.16 -1.71
CA GLY A 88 8.17 -0.68 -2.59
C GLY A 88 8.66 0.41 -3.54
N LEU A 89 9.35 1.42 -3.01
CA LEU A 89 9.99 2.49 -3.77
C LEU A 89 11.01 1.96 -4.76
N ILE A 90 11.89 1.04 -4.37
CA ILE A 90 12.90 0.46 -5.27
C ILE A 90 12.24 -0.27 -6.46
N GLY A 91 11.16 -1.02 -6.21
CA GLY A 91 10.44 -1.70 -7.29
C GLY A 91 9.66 -0.73 -8.18
N LEU A 92 9.00 0.29 -7.61
CA LEU A 92 8.23 1.29 -8.35
C LEU A 92 9.10 2.28 -9.14
N LEU A 93 10.25 2.68 -8.59
CA LEU A 93 11.21 3.58 -9.25
C LEU A 93 12.10 2.86 -10.26
N ASN A 94 12.03 1.53 -10.36
CA ASN A 94 12.82 0.79 -11.32
C ASN A 94 12.58 1.33 -12.74
N LYS A 95 13.67 1.56 -13.49
CA LYS A 95 13.60 2.19 -14.83
C LYS A 95 12.68 1.42 -15.78
N GLU A 96 12.69 0.09 -15.74
CA GLU A 96 11.82 -0.76 -16.56
C GLU A 96 10.34 -0.54 -16.19
N VAL A 97 10.03 -0.67 -14.90
CA VAL A 97 8.68 -0.51 -14.34
C VAL A 97 8.13 0.89 -14.62
N ARG A 98 8.93 1.93 -14.37
CA ARG A 98 8.56 3.32 -14.67
C ARG A 98 8.25 3.51 -16.15
N THR A 99 9.06 2.92 -17.03
CA THR A 99 8.88 3.05 -18.48
C THR A 99 7.57 2.39 -18.93
N ASP A 100 7.22 1.23 -18.36
CA ASP A 100 5.94 0.55 -18.64
C ASP A 100 4.74 1.42 -18.25
N PHE A 101 4.74 1.99 -17.04
CA PHE A 101 3.65 2.86 -16.57
C PHE A 101 3.54 4.17 -17.36
N VAL A 102 4.68 4.80 -17.70
CA VAL A 102 4.70 6.05 -18.48
C VAL A 102 4.26 5.81 -19.93
N LYS A 103 4.66 4.67 -20.53
CA LYS A 103 4.22 4.28 -21.88
C LYS A 103 2.71 4.05 -21.92
N ASN A 104 2.15 3.44 -20.88
CA ASN A 104 0.70 3.19 -20.80
C ASN A 104 -0.12 4.48 -20.60
N LYS A 105 0.45 5.50 -19.94
CA LYS A 105 -0.15 6.85 -19.85
C LYS A 105 -0.34 7.50 -21.23
N LYS A 106 0.60 7.29 -22.16
CA LYS A 106 0.51 7.86 -23.52
C LYS A 106 -0.49 7.13 -24.43
N LYS A 107 -1.01 5.97 -23.99
CA LYS A 107 -1.88 5.09 -24.78
C LYS A 107 -3.37 5.24 -24.42
N ASN A 108 -3.67 5.92 -23.30
CA ASN A 108 -5.02 6.35 -22.90
C ASN A 108 -5.12 7.86 -23.09
#